data_AF-A0A024CIY1-F1
#
_entry.id   AF-A0A024CIY1-F1
#
_cell.length_a   1.000
_cell.length_b   1.000
_cell.length_c   1.000
_cell.angle_alpha   90.00
_cell.angle_beta   90.00
_cell.angle_gamma   90.00
#
_symmetry.space_group_name_H-M   'P 1'
#
loop_
_entity.id
_entity.type
_entity.pdbx_description
1 polymer ?
#
loop_
_entity_poly.entity_id
_entity_poly.type
_entity_poly.pdbx_seq_one_letter_code
_entity_poly.pdbx_strand_id
1 'polypeptide(L)'
;MAIQNINDFIRDVVRSHELASGLKPLVSHRQIISYGNNQGFEFTESEWIAFYESDFALQSEAVQQSILAANPAHWSWAFRQLSVWRGMLMDGAGDGIV
;
A
#
# COMPACT_ATOMS: atom_id res chain seq x y z
N MET A 1 18.58 -6.62 5.86
CA MET A 1 18.34 -5.19 6.14
C MET A 1 17.10 -4.69 5.40
N ALA A 2 17.00 -4.82 4.07
CA ALA A 2 15.85 -4.28 3.33
C ALA A 2 14.46 -4.80 3.71
N ILE A 3 14.31 -6.12 4.00
CA ILE A 3 13.02 -6.67 4.48
C ILE A 3 12.59 -6.02 5.81
N GLN A 4 13.56 -5.66 6.66
CA GLN A 4 13.28 -4.96 7.92
C GLN A 4 12.74 -3.55 7.64
N ASN A 5 13.37 -2.82 6.71
CA ASN A 5 12.94 -1.46 6.34
C ASN A 5 11.53 -1.44 5.70
N ILE A 6 11.20 -2.42 4.86
CA ILE A 6 9.84 -2.56 4.30
C ILE A 6 8.83 -2.85 5.42
N ASN A 7 9.14 -3.78 6.33
CA ASN A 7 8.25 -4.10 7.44
C ASN A 7 8.04 -2.91 8.39
N ASP A 8 9.10 -2.17 8.68
CA ASP A 8 9.04 -0.97 9.53
C ASP A 8 8.21 0.12 8.86
N PHE A 9 8.42 0.38 7.56
CA PHE A 9 7.59 1.31 6.79
C PHE A 9 6.11 0.94 6.82
N ILE A 10 5.77 -0.32 6.52
CA ILE A 10 4.38 -0.80 6.51
C ILE A 10 3.75 -0.64 7.89
N ARG A 11 4.46 -1.01 8.95
CA ARG A 11 4.00 -0.92 10.33
C ARG A 11 3.81 0.53 10.77
N ASP A 12 4.71 1.41 10.37
CA ASP A 12 4.67 2.82 10.76
C ASP A 12 3.58 3.58 10.01
N VAL A 13 3.28 3.22 8.75
CA VAL A 13 2.10 3.73 8.03
C VAL A 13 0.80 3.43 8.80
N VAL A 14 0.68 2.27 9.43
CA VAL A 14 -0.52 1.92 10.23
C VAL A 14 -0.58 2.75 11.52
N ARG A 15 0.56 3.12 12.09
CA ARG A 15 0.67 3.77 13.41
C ARG A 15 0.69 5.30 13.34
N SER A 16 1.20 5.85 12.25
CA SER A 16 1.38 7.28 12.06
C SER A 16 0.36 7.82 11.07
N HIS A 17 -0.53 8.68 11.56
CA HIS A 17 -1.51 9.35 10.72
C HIS A 17 -0.86 10.24 9.65
N GLU A 18 0.30 10.81 9.95
CA GLU A 18 1.08 11.61 9.01
C GLU A 18 1.55 10.75 7.83
N LEU A 19 2.14 9.58 8.13
CA LEU A 19 2.58 8.65 7.09
C LEU A 19 1.41 8.16 6.25
N ALA A 20 0.32 7.72 6.89
CA ALA A 20 -0.89 7.32 6.19
C ALA A 20 -1.44 8.45 5.29
N SER A 21 -1.47 9.68 5.78
CA SER A 21 -1.96 10.81 4.98
C SER A 21 -1.08 11.10 3.78
N GLY A 22 0.24 10.89 3.90
CA GLY A 22 1.19 10.98 2.79
C GLY A 22 0.99 9.92 1.69
N LEU A 23 0.32 8.80 1.97
CA LEU A 23 0.00 7.77 0.98
C LEU A 23 -1.19 8.12 0.08
N LYS A 24 -2.13 8.94 0.57
CA LYS A 24 -3.38 9.29 -0.14
C LYS A 24 -3.19 9.83 -1.57
N PRO A 25 -2.23 10.73 -1.85
CA PRO A 25 -2.04 11.27 -3.20
C PRO A 25 -1.22 10.35 -4.12
N LEU A 26 -0.71 9.21 -3.62
CA LEU A 26 0.18 8.34 -4.39
C LEU A 26 -0.66 7.44 -5.30
N VAL A 27 -0.30 7.39 -6.57
CA VAL A 27 -1.04 6.71 -7.65
C VAL A 27 -0.22 5.60 -8.32
N SER A 28 0.98 5.30 -7.81
CA SER A 28 1.84 4.25 -8.34
C SER A 28 2.77 3.65 -7.27
N HIS A 29 3.19 2.40 -7.46
CA HIS A 29 4.14 1.75 -6.55
C HIS A 29 5.47 2.51 -6.48
N ARG A 30 5.94 3.08 -7.59
CA ARG A 30 7.15 3.92 -7.61
C ARG A 30 7.04 5.14 -6.69
N GLN A 31 5.87 5.76 -6.62
CA GLN A 31 5.63 6.86 -5.69
C GLN A 31 5.60 6.39 -4.24
N ILE A 32 5.05 5.21 -3.94
CA ILE A 32 5.11 4.60 -2.60
C ILE A 32 6.57 4.35 -2.19
N ILE A 33 7.37 3.79 -3.09
CA ILE A 33 8.80 3.54 -2.85
C ILE A 33 9.54 4.85 -2.60
N SER A 34 9.38 5.85 -3.48
CA SER A 34 10.03 7.15 -3.31
C SER A 34 9.59 7.84 -2.02
N TYR A 35 8.32 7.72 -1.65
CA TYR A 35 7.80 8.26 -0.40
C TYR A 35 8.46 7.59 0.81
N GLY A 36 8.49 6.26 0.87
CA GLY A 36 9.16 5.52 1.96
C GLY A 36 10.64 5.90 2.10
N ASN A 37 11.37 5.97 0.99
CA ASN A 37 12.78 6.39 0.98
C ASN A 37 12.95 7.83 1.51
N ASN A 38 12.07 8.77 1.14
CA ASN A 38 12.12 10.14 1.65
C ASN A 38 11.80 10.25 3.15
N GLN A 39 11.09 9.26 3.72
CA GLN A 39 10.82 9.16 5.16
C GLN A 39 11.94 8.43 5.92
N GLY A 40 13.02 8.00 5.24
CA GLY A 40 14.17 7.31 5.83
C GLY A 40 14.08 5.78 5.79
N PHE A 41 13.07 5.20 5.14
CA PHE A 41 12.97 3.76 4.94
C PHE A 41 13.62 3.37 3.61
N GLU A 42 14.83 2.83 3.67
CA GLU A 42 15.60 2.48 2.47
C GLU A 42 15.22 1.10 1.93
N PHE A 43 14.58 1.05 0.76
CA PHE A 43 14.28 -0.17 0.02
C PHE A 43 14.13 0.10 -1.49
N THR A 44 14.44 -0.91 -2.30
CA THR A 44 14.44 -0.86 -3.77
C THR A 44 13.09 -1.24 -4.37
N GLU A 45 12.89 -0.92 -5.66
CA GLU A 45 11.71 -1.32 -6.43
C GLU A 45 11.58 -2.85 -6.50
N SER A 46 12.68 -3.58 -6.69
CA SER A 46 12.68 -5.05 -6.71
C SER A 46 12.23 -5.67 -5.39
N GLU A 47 12.66 -5.11 -4.26
CA GLU A 47 12.29 -5.61 -2.93
C GLU A 47 10.83 -5.31 -2.63
N TRP A 48 10.36 -4.12 -2.99
CA TRP A 48 8.95 -3.75 -2.89
C TRP A 48 8.06 -4.66 -3.74
N ILE A 49 8.41 -4.89 -5.01
CA ILE A 49 7.63 -5.75 -5.92
C ILE A 49 7.57 -7.18 -5.38
N ALA A 50 8.71 -7.76 -4.97
CA ALA A 50 8.73 -9.11 -4.41
C ALA A 50 7.84 -9.24 -3.15
N PHE A 51 7.85 -8.22 -2.28
CA PHE A 51 6.97 -8.17 -1.12
C PHE A 51 5.50 -8.07 -1.52
N TYR A 52 5.17 -7.13 -2.41
CA TYR A 52 3.81 -6.92 -2.91
C TYR A 52 3.24 -8.17 -3.58
N GLU A 53 4.00 -8.81 -4.47
CA GLU A 53 3.58 -10.03 -5.16
C GLU A 53 3.35 -11.18 -4.17
N SER A 54 4.19 -11.30 -3.15
CA SER A 54 4.01 -12.29 -2.08
C SER A 54 2.74 -12.03 -1.28
N ASP A 55 2.46 -10.78 -0.89
CA ASP A 55 1.20 -10.42 -0.22
C ASP A 55 -0.01 -10.66 -1.12
N PHE A 56 0.07 -10.24 -2.38
CA PHE A 56 -0.99 -10.33 -3.38
C PHE A 56 -1.38 -11.79 -3.67
N ALA A 57 -0.38 -12.68 -3.83
CA ALA A 57 -0.60 -14.09 -4.10
C ALA A 57 -1.32 -14.83 -2.94
N LEU A 58 -1.20 -14.31 -1.71
CA LEU A 58 -1.90 -14.86 -0.54
C LEU A 58 -3.36 -14.41 -0.42
N GLN A 59 -3.79 -13.46 -1.25
CA GLN A 59 -5.17 -12.96 -1.22
C GLN A 59 -6.12 -13.86 -2.00
N SER A 60 -7.41 -13.83 -1.63
CA SER A 60 -8.45 -14.48 -2.43
C SER A 60 -8.61 -13.80 -3.80
N GLU A 61 -9.09 -14.54 -4.78
CA GLU A 61 -9.32 -14.04 -6.14
C GLU A 61 -10.18 -12.77 -6.16
N ALA A 62 -11.25 -12.71 -5.35
CA ALA A 62 -12.10 -11.53 -5.23
C ALA A 62 -11.34 -10.29 -4.74
N VAL A 63 -10.42 -10.46 -3.79
CA VAL A 63 -9.58 -9.37 -3.28
C VAL A 63 -8.54 -8.97 -4.32
N GLN A 64 -7.92 -9.92 -5.01
CA GLN A 64 -6.99 -9.63 -6.10
C GLN A 64 -7.65 -8.80 -7.20
N GLN A 65 -8.87 -9.17 -7.64
CA GLN A 65 -9.63 -8.39 -8.62
C GLN A 65 -9.96 -6.98 -8.11
N SER A 66 -10.33 -6.84 -6.83
CA SER A 66 -10.58 -5.54 -6.21
C SER A 66 -9.36 -4.62 -6.19
N ILE A 67 -8.16 -5.18 -5.96
CA ILE A 67 -6.90 -4.43 -6.00
C ILE A 67 -6.59 -3.98 -7.43
N LEU A 68 -6.74 -4.89 -8.41
CA LEU A 68 -6.45 -4.60 -9.82
C LEU A 68 -7.45 -3.60 -10.45
N ALA A 69 -8.71 -3.62 -9.99
CA ALA A 69 -9.76 -2.73 -10.47
C ALA A 69 -9.77 -1.36 -9.78
N ALA A 70 -9.01 -1.18 -8.69
CA ALA A 70 -9.01 0.05 -7.91
C ALA A 70 -8.52 1.24 -8.74
N ASN A 71 -9.25 2.35 -8.70
CA ASN A 71 -8.86 3.56 -9.42
C ASN A 71 -7.59 4.17 -8.81
N PRO A 72 -6.45 4.26 -9.55
CA PRO A 72 -5.22 4.85 -9.02
C PRO A 72 -5.35 6.30 -8.55
N ALA A 73 -6.32 7.05 -9.08
CA ALA A 73 -6.56 8.43 -8.66
C ALA A 73 -7.38 8.54 -7.35
N HIS A 74 -7.96 7.45 -6.86
CA HIS A 74 -8.73 7.46 -5.62
C HIS A 74 -7.80 7.35 -4.41
N TRP A 75 -8.06 8.14 -3.36
CA TRP A 75 -7.17 8.22 -2.19
C TRP A 75 -6.95 6.88 -1.47
N SER A 76 -7.90 5.94 -1.61
CA SER A 76 -7.79 4.61 -1.01
C SER A 76 -6.89 3.65 -1.80
N TRP A 77 -6.47 4.01 -3.02
CA TRP A 77 -5.70 3.12 -3.90
C TRP A 77 -4.44 2.60 -3.23
N ALA A 78 -3.62 3.46 -2.62
CA ALA A 78 -2.38 3.06 -1.97
C ALA A 78 -2.66 2.07 -0.81
N PHE A 79 -3.71 2.32 -0.03
CA PHE A 79 -4.12 1.44 1.08
C PHE A 79 -4.66 0.10 0.62
N ARG A 80 -5.16 0.00 -0.61
CA ARG A 80 -5.63 -1.27 -1.18
C ARG A 80 -4.49 -2.21 -1.53
N GLN A 81 -3.27 -1.73 -1.74
CA GLN A 81 -2.18 -2.54 -2.28
C GLN A 81 -1.73 -3.67 -1.33
N LEU A 82 -1.71 -3.42 -0.02
CA LEU A 82 -1.22 -4.38 0.97
C LEU A 82 -2.31 -4.82 1.95
N SER A 83 -2.30 -6.09 2.35
CA SER A 83 -3.28 -6.67 3.28
C SER A 83 -3.35 -5.92 4.60
N VAL A 84 -2.19 -5.55 5.14
CA VAL A 84 -2.06 -4.79 6.38
C VAL A 84 -2.71 -3.41 6.26
N TRP A 85 -2.55 -2.72 5.12
CA TRP A 85 -3.13 -1.41 4.91
C TRP A 85 -4.62 -1.46 4.57
N ARG A 86 -5.09 -2.53 3.94
CA ARG A 86 -6.53 -2.74 3.69
C ARG A 86 -7.33 -2.76 4.98
N GLY A 87 -6.76 -3.27 6.07
CA GLY A 87 -7.38 -3.21 7.40
C GLY A 87 -7.61 -1.79 7.96
N MET A 88 -6.97 -0.77 7.37
CA MET A 88 -7.17 0.64 7.72
C MET A 88 -8.39 1.27 7.01
N LEU A 89 -8.92 0.61 5.98
CA LEU A 89 -10.09 1.08 5.26
C LEU A 89 -11.35 0.73 6.07
N MET A 90 -12.13 1.75 6.46
CA MET A 90 -13.43 1.54 7.10
C MET A 90 -14.43 0.94 6.11
N ASP A 91 -15.42 0.17 6.60
CA ASP A 91 -16.56 -0.30 5.80
C ASP A 91 -17.20 0.90 5.09
N GLY A 92 -17.20 0.89 3.76
CA GLY A 92 -17.65 2.02 2.92
C GLY A 92 -16.56 2.77 2.16
N ALA A 93 -15.27 2.43 2.35
CA ALA A 93 -14.18 2.92 1.48
C ALA A 93 -14.14 2.24 0.09
N GLY A 94 -15.23 1.60 -0.32
CA GLY A 94 -15.44 1.10 -1.68
C GLY A 94 -15.44 2.26 -2.67
N ASP A 95 -14.78 2.07 -3.81
CA ASP A 95 -14.88 3.00 -4.94
C ASP A 95 -16.37 3.10 -5.26
N GLY A 96 -16.99 4.24 -4.93
CA GLY A 96 -18.43 4.40 -4.96
C GLY A 96 -18.99 4.05 -6.33
N ILE A 97 -19.47 2.82 -6.49
CA ILE A 97 -20.37 2.43 -7.55
C ILE A 97 -21.77 2.52 -6.95
N VAL A 98 -22.40 3.67 -7.17
CA VAL A 98 -23.86 3.76 -7.24
C VAL A 98 -24.29 3.47 -8.68
#